data_AF-A0A820R2Y9-F1
#
_entry.id   AF-A0A820R2Y9-F1
#
_cell.length_a   1.000
_cell.length_b   1.000
_cell.length_c   1.000
_cell.angle_alpha   90.00
_cell.angle_beta   90.00
_cell.angle_gamma   90.00
#
_symmetry.space_group_name_H-M   'P 1'
#
loop_
_entity.id
_entity.type
_entity.pdbx_description
1 polymer ?
#
loop_
_entity_poly.entity_id
_entity_poly.type
_entity_poly.pdbx_seq_one_letter_code
_entity_poly.pdbx_strand_id
1 'polypeptide(L)'
;MQLNCCGHRICQACLQRQPEMSMICLQCSAETFRSQVMIDRGFKNAMQSLPIECSFCHWIGFLKDYQEHLDQHHPNPICENCNQQYASVEKLNEHKISTCENIFIHRHNIFTHYSSEEHQCTLMNVLYRMKFQMNNDSLRSTSVVPVDINTVLFHELCEILEISPDELNISSNNRQEQLNNALLQCQIKCPTLTLNFLESKISLQEINESLDEETANSISIQNDLTELKTTAENSQYVSYDGTFIWKITNVQEKMSK
;
A
#
# COMPACT_ATOMS: atom_id res chain seq x y z
N MET A 1 -37.61 8.71 17.61
CA MET A 1 -38.86 8.51 18.39
C MET A 1 -39.48 9.87 18.62
N GLN A 2 -40.81 9.95 18.72
CA GLN A 2 -41.54 11.19 19.01
C GLN A 2 -42.33 11.03 20.30
N LEU A 3 -42.29 12.05 21.16
CA LEU A 3 -43.03 12.11 22.41
C LEU A 3 -44.47 12.57 22.11
N ASN A 4 -45.48 11.78 22.48
CA ASN A 4 -46.87 12.11 22.12
C ASN A 4 -47.39 13.37 22.82
N CYS A 5 -46.89 13.68 24.02
CA CYS A 5 -47.38 14.81 24.80
C CYS A 5 -46.94 16.18 24.24
N CYS A 6 -45.77 16.27 23.61
CA CYS A 6 -45.18 17.55 23.19
C CYS A 6 -44.63 17.56 21.77
N GLY A 7 -44.65 16.44 21.04
CA GLY A 7 -44.20 16.34 19.66
C GLY A 7 -42.68 16.39 19.45
N HIS A 8 -41.89 16.62 20.50
CA HIS A 8 -40.43 16.60 20.43
C HIS A 8 -39.88 15.20 20.16
N ARG A 9 -38.65 15.13 19.64
CA ARG A 9 -38.02 13.88 19.20
C ARG A 9 -36.84 13.49 20.08
N ILE A 10 -36.71 12.18 20.29
CA ILE A 10 -35.58 11.58 21.02
C ILE A 10 -35.04 10.36 20.25
N CYS A 11 -33.73 10.15 20.32
CA CYS A 11 -33.08 8.98 19.74
C CYS A 11 -33.42 7.70 20.54
N GLN A 12 -33.49 6.55 19.89
CA GLN A 12 -33.86 5.29 20.56
C GLN A 12 -32.85 4.89 21.66
N ALA A 13 -31.55 5.05 21.40
CA ALA A 13 -30.50 4.79 22.39
C ALA A 13 -30.61 5.74 23.61
N CYS A 14 -30.94 7.01 23.36
CA CYS A 14 -31.13 8.03 24.38
C CYS A 14 -32.32 7.68 25.29
N LEU A 15 -33.40 7.17 24.70
CA LEU A 15 -34.58 6.68 25.40
C LEU A 15 -34.25 5.45 26.28
N GLN A 16 -33.47 4.50 25.75
CA GLN A 16 -33.10 3.28 26.49
C GLN A 16 -32.24 3.57 27.72
N ARG A 17 -31.42 4.62 27.69
CA ARG A 17 -30.56 5.03 28.82
C ARG A 17 -31.34 5.64 29.99
N GLN A 18 -32.61 6.01 29.82
CA GLN A 18 -33.44 6.53 30.91
C GLN A 18 -33.98 5.36 31.74
N PRO A 19 -33.53 5.11 32.98
CA PRO A 19 -33.92 3.91 33.74
C PRO A 19 -35.39 3.91 34.16
N GLU A 20 -36.01 5.09 34.21
CA GLU A 20 -37.36 5.29 34.73
C GLU A 20 -38.46 5.09 33.66
N MET A 21 -39.66 4.77 34.13
CA MET A 21 -40.86 4.65 33.29
C MET A 21 -41.39 6.02 32.84
N SER A 22 -41.20 7.04 33.68
CA SER A 22 -41.40 8.45 33.41
C SER A 22 -40.10 9.09 32.93
N MET A 23 -40.21 10.09 32.06
CA MET A 23 -39.09 10.88 31.58
C MET A 23 -39.55 12.32 31.33
N ILE A 24 -38.63 13.27 31.50
CA ILE A 24 -38.90 14.68 31.27
C ILE A 24 -38.35 15.06 29.89
N CYS A 25 -39.17 15.70 29.06
CA CYS A 25 -38.71 16.24 27.79
C CYS A 25 -37.67 17.34 28.03
N LEU A 26 -36.44 17.15 27.57
CA LEU A 26 -35.34 18.10 27.78
C LEU A 26 -35.55 19.46 27.09
N GLN A 27 -36.49 19.56 26.14
CA GLN A 27 -36.75 20.79 25.39
C GLN A 27 -37.85 21.65 26.02
N CYS A 28 -38.85 21.04 26.66
CA CYS A 28 -40.01 21.79 27.21
C CYS A 28 -40.41 21.39 28.62
N SER A 29 -39.64 20.51 29.28
CA SER A 29 -39.90 20.00 30.63
C SER A 29 -41.23 19.26 30.82
N ALA A 30 -41.93 18.93 29.73
CA ALA A 30 -43.15 18.12 29.80
C ALA A 30 -42.82 16.69 30.26
N GLU A 31 -43.55 16.20 31.27
CA GLU A 31 -43.48 14.82 31.70
C GLU A 31 -44.11 13.90 30.65
N THR A 32 -43.49 12.75 30.40
CA THR A 32 -43.99 11.75 29.48
C THR A 32 -43.63 10.34 29.96
N PHE A 33 -44.44 9.37 29.57
CA PHE A 33 -44.21 7.96 29.89
C PHE A 33 -43.64 7.24 28.67
N ARG A 34 -42.80 6.22 28.89
CA ARG A 34 -42.27 5.38 27.79
C ARG A 34 -43.37 4.80 26.90
N SER A 35 -44.55 4.49 27.44
CA SER A 35 -45.72 4.03 26.69
C SER A 35 -46.32 5.07 25.73
N GLN A 36 -45.99 6.36 25.93
CA GLN A 36 -46.44 7.48 25.10
C GLN A 36 -45.39 7.89 24.05
N VAL A 37 -44.36 7.06 23.84
CA VAL A 37 -43.32 7.32 22.86
C VAL A 37 -43.58 6.50 21.60
N MET A 38 -43.76 7.18 20.47
CA MET A 38 -44.04 6.54 19.18
C MET A 38 -42.82 6.55 18.25
N ILE A 39 -42.77 5.58 17.33
CA ILE A 39 -41.80 5.57 16.24
C ILE A 39 -42.28 6.52 15.15
N ASP A 40 -41.64 7.68 15.03
CA ASP A 40 -41.87 8.62 13.92
C ASP A 40 -41.20 8.10 12.64
N ARG A 41 -41.94 7.28 11.88
CA ARG A 41 -41.47 6.69 10.62
C ARG A 41 -41.23 7.74 9.54
N GLY A 42 -42.05 8.80 9.50
CA GLY A 42 -41.90 9.89 8.54
C GLY A 42 -40.57 10.61 8.72
N PHE A 43 -40.24 10.99 9.96
CA PHE A 43 -38.94 11.59 10.27
C PHE A 43 -37.77 10.63 10.03
N LYS A 44 -37.91 9.34 10.37
CA LYS A 44 -36.86 8.34 10.11
C LYS A 44 -36.56 8.25 8.61
N ASN A 45 -37.58 8.18 7.77
CA ASN A 45 -37.42 8.11 6.32
C ASN A 45 -36.84 9.42 5.77
N ALA A 46 -37.26 10.58 6.28
CA ALA A 46 -36.69 11.86 5.90
C ALA A 46 -35.20 11.98 6.24
N MET A 47 -34.79 11.54 7.45
CA MET A 47 -33.39 11.50 7.86
C MET A 47 -32.55 10.59 6.95
N GLN A 48 -33.09 9.42 6.58
CA GLN A 48 -32.42 8.49 5.67
C GLN A 48 -32.18 9.08 4.27
N SER A 49 -33.03 10.00 3.83
CA SER A 49 -32.90 10.70 2.55
C SER A 49 -32.11 12.01 2.64
N LEU A 50 -31.46 12.32 3.77
CA LEU A 50 -30.60 13.49 3.85
C LEU A 50 -29.34 13.29 3.03
N PRO A 51 -28.97 14.25 2.15
CA PRO A 51 -27.69 14.24 1.49
C PRO A 51 -26.59 14.52 2.51
N ILE A 52 -25.52 13.73 2.47
CA ILE A 52 -24.35 13.87 3.33
C ILE A 52 -23.07 13.68 2.52
N GLU A 53 -21.97 14.24 3.03
CA GLU A 53 -20.62 14.08 2.50
C GLU A 53 -19.83 13.12 3.40
N CYS A 54 -19.04 12.23 2.80
CA CYS A 54 -18.18 11.33 3.55
C CYS A 54 -17.02 12.10 4.21
N SER A 55 -16.74 11.84 5.48
CA SER A 55 -15.60 12.47 6.17
C SER A 55 -14.22 11.96 5.72
N PHE A 56 -14.17 10.90 4.90
CA PHE A 56 -12.93 10.23 4.48
C PHE A 56 -12.63 10.38 2.98
N CYS A 57 -13.59 10.81 2.16
CA CYS A 57 -13.42 11.03 0.73
C CYS A 57 -14.46 12.02 0.18
N HIS A 58 -14.36 12.36 -1.11
CA HIS A 58 -15.28 13.31 -1.78
C HIS A 58 -16.66 12.74 -2.14
N TRP A 59 -17.05 11.58 -1.59
CA TRP A 59 -18.34 10.97 -1.90
C TRP A 59 -19.48 11.78 -1.27
N ILE A 60 -20.51 12.05 -2.08
CA ILE A 60 -21.76 12.70 -1.66
C ILE A 60 -22.91 11.76 -2.01
N GLY A 61 -23.74 11.43 -1.03
CA GLY A 61 -24.88 10.53 -1.22
C GLY A 61 -25.89 10.64 -0.09
N PHE A 62 -26.79 9.67 0.04
CA PHE A 62 -27.82 9.70 1.08
C PHE A 62 -27.39 8.96 2.35
N LEU A 63 -27.86 9.43 3.51
CA LEU A 63 -27.53 8.82 4.81
C LEU A 63 -27.83 7.31 4.86
N LYS A 64 -28.89 6.85 4.20
CA LYS A 64 -29.23 5.42 4.11
C LYS A 64 -28.16 4.56 3.43
N ASP A 65 -27.41 5.12 2.49
CA ASP A 65 -26.43 4.42 1.66
C ASP A 65 -25.01 4.58 2.25
N TYR A 66 -24.86 5.38 3.30
CA TYR A 66 -23.56 5.75 3.85
C TYR A 66 -22.81 4.58 4.49
N GLN A 67 -23.52 3.68 5.17
CA GLN A 67 -22.88 2.50 5.76
C GLN A 67 -22.33 1.58 4.66
N GLU A 68 -23.10 1.37 3.59
CA GLU A 68 -22.65 0.57 2.44
C GLU A 68 -21.43 1.21 1.77
N HIS A 69 -21.42 2.53 1.62
CA HIS A 69 -20.26 3.27 1.13
C HIS A 69 -19.03 3.07 2.04
N LEU A 70 -19.19 3.18 3.36
CA LEU A 70 -18.09 2.94 4.32
C LEU A 70 -17.56 1.51 4.17
N ASP A 71 -18.45 0.51 4.08
CA ASP A 71 -18.04 -0.89 3.98
C ASP A 71 -17.32 -1.20 2.65
N GLN A 72 -17.71 -0.55 1.55
CA GLN A 72 -17.14 -0.76 0.22
C GLN A 72 -15.85 0.03 -0.05
N HIS A 73 -15.77 1.27 0.44
CA HIS A 73 -14.68 2.20 0.08
C HIS A 73 -13.76 2.56 1.25
N HIS A 74 -14.22 2.37 2.48
CA HIS A 74 -13.45 2.59 3.70
C HIS A 74 -13.50 1.35 4.61
N PRO A 75 -13.19 0.15 4.08
CA PRO A 75 -13.14 -1.02 4.94
C PRO A 75 -12.05 -0.74 5.97
N ASN A 76 -12.41 -0.55 7.24
CA ASN A 76 -11.47 -0.33 8.35
C ASN A 76 -10.59 -1.59 8.46
N PRO A 77 -9.46 -1.65 7.76
CA PRO A 77 -8.86 -2.93 7.48
C PRO A 77 -7.96 -3.26 8.67
N ILE A 78 -7.99 -4.53 9.07
CA ILE A 78 -7.23 -5.03 10.20
C ILE A 78 -5.96 -5.65 9.66
N CYS A 79 -4.81 -5.31 10.25
CA CYS A 79 -3.56 -5.99 9.93
C CYS A 79 -3.60 -7.41 10.48
N GLU A 80 -3.51 -8.43 9.64
CA GLU A 80 -3.55 -9.85 10.04
C GLU A 80 -2.37 -10.24 10.95
N ASN A 81 -1.26 -9.52 10.88
CA ASN A 81 -0.04 -9.82 11.64
C ASN A 81 -0.05 -9.25 13.06
N CYS A 82 -0.66 -8.09 13.28
CA CYS A 82 -0.64 -7.39 14.57
C CYS A 82 -2.03 -7.04 15.13
N ASN A 83 -3.09 -7.35 14.38
CA ASN A 83 -4.49 -7.03 14.69
C ASN A 83 -4.82 -5.55 14.93
N GLN A 84 -3.96 -4.63 14.48
CA GLN A 84 -4.25 -3.19 14.52
C GLN A 84 -5.23 -2.80 13.41
N GLN A 85 -6.18 -1.91 13.74
CA GLN A 85 -7.15 -1.34 12.81
C GLN A 85 -6.61 -0.06 12.16
N TYR A 86 -6.84 0.09 10.87
CA TYR A 86 -6.42 1.28 10.12
C TYR A 86 -7.62 2.02 9.54
N ALA A 87 -7.44 3.33 9.31
CA ALA A 87 -8.49 4.18 8.74
C ALA A 87 -8.68 3.97 7.23
N SER A 88 -7.71 3.35 6.55
CA SER A 88 -7.77 3.04 5.12
C SER A 88 -6.85 1.88 4.77
N VAL A 89 -7.08 1.30 3.59
CA VAL A 89 -6.21 0.26 3.01
C VAL A 89 -4.81 0.80 2.74
N GLU A 90 -4.68 2.06 2.31
CA GLU A 90 -3.38 2.71 2.10
C GLU A 90 -2.56 2.80 3.40
N LYS A 91 -3.18 3.23 4.50
CA LYS A 91 -2.50 3.26 5.81
C LYS A 91 -2.13 1.87 6.31
N LEU A 92 -2.97 0.87 6.04
CA LEU A 92 -2.61 -0.53 6.33
C LEU A 92 -1.40 -0.97 5.49
N ASN A 93 -1.34 -0.60 4.21
CA ASN A 93 -0.20 -0.95 3.35
C ASN A 93 1.08 -0.24 3.78
N GLU A 94 1.02 1.05 4.11
CA GLU A 94 2.14 1.79 4.71
C GLU A 94 2.63 1.10 5.98
N HIS A 95 1.71 0.68 6.87
CA HIS A 95 2.06 -0.07 8.07
C HIS A 95 2.75 -1.40 7.76
N LYS A 96 2.20 -2.19 6.83
CA LYS A 96 2.76 -3.48 6.39
C LYS A 96 4.15 -3.37 5.79
N ILE A 97 4.53 -2.21 5.26
CA ILE A 97 5.85 -1.99 4.66
C ILE A 97 6.83 -1.43 5.70
N SER A 98 6.38 -0.54 6.59
CA SER A 98 7.29 0.30 7.39
C SER A 98 7.34 -0.01 8.87
N THR A 99 6.25 -0.44 9.50
CA THR A 99 6.10 -0.37 10.97
C THR A 99 5.49 -1.61 11.60
N CYS A 100 5.12 -2.64 10.83
CA CYS A 100 4.56 -3.86 11.39
C CYS A 100 5.65 -4.73 12.01
N GLU A 101 5.74 -4.73 13.34
CA GLU A 101 6.73 -5.50 14.11
C GLU A 101 6.60 -7.03 13.90
N ASN A 102 5.44 -7.50 13.45
CA ASN A 102 5.14 -8.92 13.26
C ASN A 102 5.17 -9.37 11.78
N ILE A 103 5.88 -8.67 10.90
CA ILE A 103 6.06 -9.15 9.52
C ILE A 103 6.93 -10.40 9.56
N PHE A 104 6.30 -11.56 9.40
CA PHE A 104 7.01 -12.73 8.92
C PHE A 104 7.43 -12.43 7.48
N ILE A 105 8.71 -12.06 7.31
CA ILE A 105 9.28 -11.88 5.97
C ILE A 105 9.25 -13.25 5.29
N HIS A 106 8.24 -13.48 4.45
CA HIS A 106 8.19 -14.67 3.61
C HIS A 106 9.42 -14.68 2.72
N ARG A 107 10.14 -15.81 2.69
CA ARG A 107 11.43 -16.02 2.01
C ARG A 107 11.49 -15.57 0.54
N HIS A 108 10.36 -15.36 -0.14
CA HIS A 108 10.34 -14.80 -1.49
C HIS A 108 10.62 -13.29 -1.57
N ASN A 109 10.36 -12.51 -0.52
CA ASN A 109 10.68 -11.07 -0.47
C ASN A 109 12.09 -10.77 0.09
N ILE A 110 12.83 -11.81 0.46
CA ILE A 110 14.24 -11.69 0.84
C ILE A 110 15.04 -11.20 -0.37
N PHE A 111 14.86 -11.81 -1.54
CA PHE A 111 15.63 -11.42 -2.72
C PHE A 111 15.42 -9.96 -3.13
N THR A 112 14.18 -9.46 -3.10
CA THR A 112 13.89 -8.05 -3.41
C THR A 112 14.46 -7.10 -2.34
N HIS A 113 14.42 -7.48 -1.06
CA HIS A 113 15.04 -6.70 0.01
C HIS A 113 16.59 -6.67 -0.09
N TYR A 114 17.25 -7.81 -0.27
CA TYR A 114 18.70 -7.91 -0.43
C TYR A 114 19.20 -7.30 -1.76
N SER A 115 18.33 -7.19 -2.76
CA SER A 115 18.63 -6.52 -4.03
C SER A 115 18.32 -5.02 -4.00
N SER A 116 17.73 -4.48 -2.93
CA SER A 116 17.49 -3.04 -2.81
C SER A 116 18.81 -2.27 -2.70
N GLU A 117 18.86 -1.10 -3.33
CA GLU A 117 20.05 -0.22 -3.33
C GLU A 117 20.50 0.15 -1.91
N GLU A 118 19.54 0.36 -1.01
CA GLU A 118 19.77 0.67 0.40
C GLU A 118 20.47 -0.47 1.16
N HIS A 119 20.02 -1.70 0.93
CA HIS A 119 20.62 -2.89 1.54
C HIS A 119 22.00 -3.17 0.94
N GLN A 120 22.17 -3.05 -0.38
CA GLN A 120 23.48 -3.20 -1.02
C GLN A 120 24.49 -2.15 -0.55
N CYS A 121 24.06 -0.90 -0.36
CA CYS A 121 24.91 0.16 0.20
C CYS A 121 25.36 -0.17 1.63
N THR A 122 24.46 -0.71 2.46
CA THR A 122 24.80 -1.11 3.83
C THR A 122 25.77 -2.28 3.84
N LEU A 123 25.53 -3.30 3.00
CA LEU A 123 26.42 -4.45 2.86
C LEU A 123 27.83 -4.01 2.40
N MET A 124 27.91 -3.14 1.40
CA MET A 124 29.19 -2.61 0.91
C MET A 124 29.93 -1.80 1.98
N ASN A 125 29.23 -0.99 2.76
CA ASN A 125 29.84 -0.23 3.86
C ASN A 125 30.44 -1.15 4.93
N VAL A 126 29.79 -2.27 5.25
CA VAL A 126 30.32 -3.27 6.18
C VAL A 126 31.57 -3.94 5.60
N LEU A 127 31.52 -4.37 4.33
CA LEU A 127 32.66 -4.99 3.64
C LEU A 127 33.87 -4.04 3.55
N TYR A 128 33.65 -2.75 3.26
CA TYR A 128 34.72 -1.74 3.24
C TYR A 128 35.35 -1.55 4.63
N ARG A 129 34.54 -1.53 5.69
CA ARG A 129 35.06 -1.44 7.08
C ARG A 129 35.90 -2.65 7.44
N MET A 130 35.46 -3.86 7.08
CA MET A 130 36.21 -5.09 7.32
C MET A 130 37.54 -5.09 6.56
N LYS A 131 37.54 -4.70 5.28
CA LYS A 131 38.77 -4.57 4.47
C LYS A 131 39.75 -3.57 5.08
N PHE A 132 39.25 -2.45 5.61
CA PHE A 132 40.08 -1.44 6.26
C PHE A 132 40.69 -1.95 7.59
N GLN A 133 39.94 -2.71 8.37
CA GLN A 133 40.43 -3.31 9.61
C GLN A 133 41.53 -4.35 9.33
N MET A 134 41.30 -5.26 8.37
CA MET A 134 42.30 -6.28 7.99
C MET A 134 43.63 -5.66 7.51
N ASN A 135 43.57 -4.56 6.76
CA ASN A 135 44.78 -3.87 6.29
C ASN A 135 45.55 -3.15 7.41
N ASN A 136 44.86 -2.69 8.45
CA ASN A 136 45.51 -2.02 9.58
C ASN A 136 46.06 -3.00 10.62
N ASP A 137 45.40 -4.14 10.82
CA ASP A 137 45.87 -5.19 11.74
C ASP A 137 47.16 -5.85 11.25
N SER A 138 47.40 -5.85 9.92
CA SER A 138 48.68 -6.29 9.34
C SER A 138 49.88 -5.39 9.71
N LEU A 139 49.66 -4.18 10.24
CA LEU A 139 50.71 -3.22 10.64
C LEU A 139 50.88 -3.10 12.16
N ARG A 140 50.02 -3.72 12.98
CA ARG A 140 50.10 -3.68 14.45
C ARG A 140 50.16 -5.08 15.05
N SER A 141 51.22 -5.83 14.74
CA SER A 141 51.60 -6.99 15.56
C SER A 141 52.35 -6.56 16.81
N THR A 142 51.61 -6.08 17.81
CA THR A 142 52.01 -6.15 19.23
C THR A 142 50.78 -6.37 20.11
N SER A 143 50.51 -7.66 20.37
CA SER A 143 50.04 -8.20 21.66
C SER A 143 49.03 -7.37 22.46
N VAL A 144 47.77 -7.34 22.02
CA VAL A 144 46.60 -7.34 22.93
C VAL A 144 45.50 -8.13 22.23
N VAL A 145 44.94 -9.12 22.91
CA VAL A 145 43.86 -10.00 22.41
C VAL A 145 42.53 -9.24 22.40
N PRO A 146 41.89 -8.98 21.24
CA PRO A 146 40.48 -8.60 21.19
C PRO A 146 39.65 -9.83 20.80
N VAL A 147 38.83 -10.30 21.73
CA VAL A 147 37.77 -11.27 21.43
C VAL A 147 36.56 -10.54 20.86
N ASP A 148 35.90 -11.18 19.88
CA ASP A 148 34.48 -11.03 19.51
C ASP A 148 33.98 -9.93 18.58
N ILE A 149 34.70 -9.68 17.48
CA ILE A 149 34.04 -9.22 16.24
C ILE A 149 34.34 -10.20 15.09
N ASN A 150 35.57 -10.70 15.03
CA ASN A 150 35.97 -11.68 14.02
C ASN A 150 35.28 -13.03 14.18
N THR A 151 34.88 -13.44 15.39
CA THR A 151 34.19 -14.70 15.64
C THR A 151 32.76 -14.69 15.08
N VAL A 152 32.05 -13.56 15.23
CA VAL A 152 30.68 -13.38 14.74
C VAL A 152 30.66 -13.34 13.21
N LEU A 153 31.56 -12.55 12.61
CA LEU A 153 31.69 -12.44 11.15
C LEU A 153 32.16 -13.75 10.52
N PHE A 154 33.01 -14.52 11.20
CA PHE A 154 33.42 -15.84 10.75
C PHE A 154 32.24 -16.83 10.76
N HIS A 155 31.38 -16.77 11.78
CA HIS A 155 30.20 -17.62 11.86
C HIS A 155 29.18 -17.28 10.75
N GLU A 156 28.95 -15.99 10.47
CA GLU A 156 28.10 -15.54 9.36
C GLU A 156 28.66 -15.97 7.99
N LEU A 157 29.98 -15.87 7.80
CA LEU A 157 30.63 -16.35 6.58
C LEU A 157 30.53 -17.87 6.41
N CYS A 158 30.68 -18.64 7.49
CA CYS A 158 30.49 -20.09 7.46
C CYS A 158 29.04 -20.46 7.12
N GLU A 159 28.07 -19.70 7.62
CA GLU A 159 26.65 -19.89 7.32
C GLU A 159 26.32 -19.57 5.85
N ILE A 160 26.90 -18.50 5.30
CA ILE A 160 26.77 -18.14 3.87
C ILE A 160 27.40 -19.18 2.95
N LEU A 161 28.49 -19.81 3.38
CA LEU A 161 29.23 -20.80 2.59
C LEU A 161 28.77 -22.25 2.83
N GLU A 162 27.77 -22.47 3.69
CA GLU A 162 27.28 -23.80 4.12
C GLU A 162 28.39 -24.71 4.70
N ILE A 163 29.42 -24.13 5.33
CA ILE A 163 30.53 -24.91 5.91
C ILE A 163 30.25 -25.10 7.40
N SER A 164 30.13 -26.36 7.83
CA SER A 164 29.94 -26.69 9.25
C SER A 164 31.16 -26.27 10.08
N PRO A 165 30.98 -25.55 11.21
CA PRO A 165 32.08 -25.18 12.10
C PRO A 165 32.86 -26.39 12.62
N ASP A 166 32.20 -27.53 12.77
CA ASP A 166 32.78 -28.76 13.33
C ASP A 166 33.67 -29.53 12.34
N GLU A 167 33.49 -29.32 11.03
CA GLU A 167 34.33 -29.95 9.98
C GLU A 167 35.73 -29.33 9.89
N LEU A 168 35.97 -28.22 10.59
CA LEU A 168 37.23 -27.47 10.54
C LEU A 168 38.36 -28.08 11.39
N ASN A 169 38.12 -29.12 12.20
CA ASN A 169 39.11 -29.62 13.17
C ASN A 169 40.09 -30.69 12.65
N ILE A 170 40.19 -30.91 11.33
CA ILE A 170 41.05 -31.94 10.72
C ILE A 170 42.33 -31.35 10.09
N SER A 171 43.49 -31.88 10.51
CA SER A 171 44.87 -31.77 9.96
C SER A 171 45.23 -30.51 9.14
N SER A 172 46.07 -29.65 9.72
CA SER A 172 46.43 -28.30 9.23
C SER A 172 46.94 -28.21 7.79
N ASN A 173 47.60 -29.25 7.27
CA ASN A 173 48.26 -29.17 5.95
C ASN A 173 47.28 -29.37 4.79
N ASN A 174 46.30 -30.27 4.94
CA ASN A 174 45.29 -30.49 3.90
C ASN A 174 44.28 -29.31 3.85
N ARG A 175 44.10 -28.65 4.99
CA ARG A 175 43.22 -27.48 5.16
C ARG A 175 43.74 -26.24 4.46
N GLN A 176 45.05 -25.95 4.52
CA GLN A 176 45.62 -24.81 3.82
C GLN A 176 45.44 -24.93 2.30
N GLU A 177 45.56 -26.15 1.77
CA GLU A 177 45.38 -26.43 0.34
C GLU A 177 43.91 -26.32 -0.09
N GLN A 178 42.97 -26.84 0.71
CA GLN A 178 41.53 -26.66 0.48
C GLN A 178 41.11 -25.19 0.53
N LEU A 179 41.63 -24.42 1.48
CA LEU A 179 41.32 -22.99 1.62
C LEU A 179 41.89 -22.18 0.45
N ASN A 180 43.12 -22.48 0.02
CA ASN A 180 43.72 -21.87 -1.16
C ASN A 180 42.95 -22.21 -2.44
N ASN A 181 42.46 -23.44 -2.58
CA ASN A 181 41.63 -23.85 -3.71
C ASN A 181 40.26 -23.15 -3.71
N ALA A 182 39.61 -23.04 -2.55
CA ALA A 182 38.35 -22.30 -2.40
C ALA A 182 38.54 -20.81 -2.70
N LEU A 183 39.64 -20.21 -2.22
CA LEU A 183 40.00 -18.82 -2.51
C LEU A 183 40.21 -18.61 -4.01
N LEU A 184 40.92 -19.52 -4.67
CA LEU A 184 41.14 -19.47 -6.11
C LEU A 184 39.83 -19.60 -6.89
N GLN A 185 38.93 -20.51 -6.47
CA GLN A 185 37.60 -20.62 -7.07
C GLN A 185 36.78 -19.34 -6.88
N CYS A 186 36.82 -18.71 -5.71
CA CYS A 186 36.20 -17.41 -5.47
C CYS A 186 36.80 -16.31 -6.35
N GLN A 187 38.12 -16.29 -6.51
CA GLN A 187 38.80 -15.33 -7.40
C GLN A 187 38.42 -15.52 -8.87
N ILE A 188 38.09 -16.73 -9.30
CA ILE A 188 37.64 -17.01 -10.67
C ILE A 188 36.15 -16.67 -10.84
N LYS A 189 35.31 -17.02 -9.87
CA LYS A 189 33.85 -16.80 -9.93
C LYS A 189 33.46 -15.33 -9.75
N CYS A 190 34.19 -14.58 -8.93
CA CYS A 190 33.85 -13.19 -8.61
C CYS A 190 33.87 -12.27 -9.85
N PRO A 191 34.88 -12.33 -10.75
CA PRO A 191 34.85 -11.62 -12.03
C PRO A 191 33.66 -12.01 -12.91
N THR A 192 33.31 -13.30 -13.00
CA THR A 192 32.15 -13.76 -13.78
C THR A 192 30.85 -13.21 -13.22
N LEU A 193 30.66 -13.25 -11.89
CA LEU A 193 29.49 -12.67 -11.25
C LEU A 193 29.42 -11.15 -11.44
N THR A 194 30.58 -10.47 -11.38
CA THR A 194 30.67 -9.03 -11.64
C THR A 194 30.27 -8.72 -13.08
N LEU A 195 30.70 -9.53 -14.05
CA LEU A 195 30.36 -9.37 -15.45
C LEU A 195 28.86 -9.61 -15.70
N ASN A 196 28.29 -10.69 -15.17
CA ASN A 196 26.86 -10.98 -15.25
C ASN A 196 26.01 -9.87 -14.61
N PHE A 197 26.48 -9.31 -13.50
CA PHE A 197 25.83 -8.18 -12.84
C PHE A 197 25.84 -6.92 -13.72
N LEU A 198 26.98 -6.62 -14.35
CA LEU A 198 27.09 -5.50 -15.29
C LEU A 198 26.20 -5.69 -16.52
N GLU A 199 26.14 -6.89 -17.09
CA GLU A 199 25.24 -7.22 -18.19
C GLU A 199 23.77 -7.03 -17.78
N SER A 200 23.39 -7.54 -16.61
CA SER A 200 22.04 -7.37 -16.08
C SER A 200 21.69 -5.89 -15.85
N LYS A 201 22.66 -5.09 -15.38
CA LYS A 201 22.50 -3.66 -15.18
C LYS A 201 22.25 -2.93 -16.51
N ILE A 202 22.97 -3.29 -17.57
CA ILE A 202 22.78 -2.72 -18.91
C ILE A 202 21.39 -3.09 -19.44
N SER A 203 20.98 -4.36 -19.34
CA SER A 203 19.64 -4.78 -19.77
C SER A 203 18.52 -4.05 -19.01
N LEU A 204 18.67 -3.82 -17.70
CA LEU A 204 17.70 -3.03 -16.93
C LEU A 204 17.65 -1.57 -17.38
N GLN A 205 18.79 -0.98 -17.75
CA GLN A 205 18.83 0.38 -18.29
C GLN A 205 18.10 0.47 -19.63
N GLU A 206 18.32 -0.48 -20.54
CA GLU A 206 17.61 -0.54 -21.84
C GLU A 206 16.09 -0.70 -21.66
N ILE A 207 15.66 -1.51 -20.69
CA ILE A 207 14.23 -1.66 -20.36
C ILE A 207 13.65 -0.35 -19.83
N ASN A 208 14.36 0.37 -18.96
CA ASN A 208 13.91 1.66 -18.43
C ASN A 208 13.79 2.71 -19.54
N GLU A 209 14.77 2.79 -20.44
CA GLU A 209 14.72 3.70 -21.59
C GLU A 209 13.51 3.38 -22.49
N SER A 210 13.23 2.10 -22.75
CA SER A 210 12.03 1.67 -23.48
C SER A 210 10.73 2.04 -22.75
N LEU A 211 10.69 1.96 -21.42
CA LEU A 211 9.51 2.31 -20.63
C LEU A 211 9.25 3.81 -20.62
N ASP A 212 10.31 4.62 -20.62
CA ASP A 212 10.21 6.08 -20.73
C ASP A 212 9.62 6.49 -22.10
N GLU A 213 10.04 5.82 -23.17
CA GLU A 213 9.45 6.01 -24.51
C GLU A 213 7.96 5.63 -24.56
N GLU A 214 7.58 4.49 -23.98
CA GLU A 214 6.17 4.08 -23.89
C GLU A 214 5.34 5.08 -23.05
N THR A 215 5.90 5.60 -21.97
CA THR A 215 5.25 6.60 -21.12
C THR A 215 5.02 7.90 -21.89
N ALA A 216 6.01 8.37 -22.65
CA ALA A 216 5.87 9.54 -23.51
C ALA A 216 4.78 9.34 -24.58
N ASN A 217 4.73 8.15 -25.20
CA ASN A 217 3.69 7.80 -26.17
C ASN A 217 2.29 7.76 -25.53
N SER A 218 2.17 7.18 -24.33
CA SER A 218 0.90 7.14 -23.59
C SER A 218 0.40 8.55 -23.26
N ILE A 219 1.31 9.47 -22.87
CA ILE A 219 0.96 10.87 -22.61
C ILE A 219 0.49 11.56 -23.90
N SER A 220 1.15 11.33 -25.03
CA SER A 220 0.74 11.88 -26.32
C SER A 220 -0.68 11.43 -26.70
N ILE A 221 -0.98 10.13 -26.60
CA ILE A 221 -2.30 9.59 -26.90
C ILE A 221 -3.37 10.18 -25.98
N GLN A 222 -3.05 10.35 -24.70
CA GLN A 222 -3.98 10.95 -23.73
C GLN A 222 -4.30 12.41 -24.07
N ASN A 223 -3.31 13.17 -24.56
CA ASN A 223 -3.51 14.54 -25.02
C ASN A 223 -4.40 14.57 -26.28
N ASP A 224 -4.15 13.71 -27.27
CA ASP A 224 -4.96 13.61 -28.49
C ASP A 224 -6.42 13.27 -28.18
N LEU A 225 -6.65 12.33 -27.25
CA LEU A 225 -8.01 11.97 -26.79
C LEU A 225 -8.71 13.16 -26.12
N THR A 226 -7.97 13.96 -25.35
CA THR A 226 -8.50 15.14 -24.67
C THR A 226 -8.86 16.25 -25.68
N GLU A 227 -8.03 16.45 -26.71
CA GLU A 227 -8.30 17.38 -27.80
C GLU A 227 -9.53 16.94 -28.63
N LEU A 228 -9.61 15.65 -28.96
CA LEU A 228 -10.75 15.08 -29.69
C LEU A 228 -12.05 15.23 -28.89
N LYS A 229 -12.01 14.95 -27.58
CA LYS A 229 -13.15 15.13 -26.69
C LYS A 229 -13.63 16.59 -26.68
N THR A 230 -12.69 17.52 -26.54
CA THR A 230 -13.00 18.97 -26.56
C THR A 230 -13.60 19.39 -27.90
N THR A 231 -13.07 18.89 -29.02
CA THR A 231 -13.59 19.15 -30.37
C THR A 231 -15.00 18.58 -30.56
N ALA A 232 -15.25 17.37 -30.06
CA ALA A 232 -16.56 16.73 -30.12
C ALA A 232 -17.61 17.50 -29.30
N GLU A 233 -17.25 17.93 -28.09
CA GLU A 233 -18.11 18.77 -27.23
C GLU A 233 -18.41 20.11 -27.92
N ASN A 234 -17.40 20.80 -28.46
CA ASN A 234 -17.59 22.05 -29.19
C ASN A 234 -18.48 21.88 -30.43
N SER A 235 -18.36 20.76 -31.13
CA SER A 235 -19.17 20.45 -32.33
C SER A 235 -20.64 20.15 -32.00
N GLN A 236 -20.96 19.72 -30.78
CA GLN A 236 -22.35 19.51 -30.34
C GLN A 236 -23.13 20.83 -30.17
N TYR A 237 -22.46 21.97 -30.01
CA TYR A 237 -23.11 23.28 -29.81
C TYR A 237 -23.31 24.09 -31.10
N VAL A 238 -22.90 23.59 -32.28
CA VAL A 238 -22.95 24.34 -33.56
C VAL A 238 -24.25 24.12 -34.36
N SER A 239 -25.35 23.69 -33.74
CA SER A 239 -26.66 23.63 -34.41
C SER A 239 -27.71 24.46 -33.67
N TYR A 240 -27.65 25.78 -33.85
CA TYR A 240 -28.77 26.64 -33.48
C TYR A 240 -29.20 27.65 -34.57
N ASP A 241 -28.60 27.61 -35.77
CA ASP A 241 -29.01 28.46 -36.91
C ASP A 241 -29.18 27.69 -38.23
N GLY A 242 -29.85 26.53 -38.14
CA GLY A 242 -30.65 25.99 -39.25
C GLY A 242 -29.91 25.31 -40.41
N THR A 243 -30.13 24.00 -40.54
CA THR A 243 -29.71 23.11 -41.66
C THR A 243 -28.24 22.69 -41.52
N PHE A 244 -27.90 21.44 -41.17
CA PHE A 244 -28.10 20.23 -41.98
C PHE A 244 -28.50 19.02 -41.11
N ILE A 245 -29.79 18.67 -41.13
CA ILE A 245 -30.25 17.30 -40.84
C ILE A 245 -30.19 16.54 -42.18
N TRP A 246 -29.11 15.81 -42.44
CA TRP A 246 -29.10 14.87 -43.57
C TRP A 246 -29.81 13.57 -43.19
N LYS A 247 -31.11 13.55 -43.51
CA LYS A 247 -31.91 12.40 -43.97
C LYS A 247 -31.77 11.06 -43.21
N ILE A 248 -32.56 10.87 -42.14
CA ILE A 248 -33.17 9.55 -41.82
C ILE A 248 -34.67 9.69 -41.42
N THR A 249 -35.34 10.75 -41.85
CA THR A 249 -36.79 10.92 -41.57
C THR A 249 -37.67 10.96 -42.83
N ASN A 250 -37.09 10.98 -44.03
CA ASN A 250 -37.86 11.11 -45.28
C ASN A 250 -38.26 9.78 -45.95
N VAL A 251 -38.07 8.63 -45.28
CA VAL A 251 -38.50 7.32 -45.81
C VAL A 251 -39.86 6.89 -45.25
N GLN A 252 -40.21 7.29 -44.02
CA GLN A 252 -41.50 6.87 -43.42
C GLN A 252 -42.71 7.65 -43.95
N GLU A 253 -42.56 8.92 -44.35
CA GLU A 253 -43.67 9.69 -44.93
C GLU A 253 -43.98 9.37 -46.38
N LYS A 254 -43.02 8.84 -47.16
CA LYS A 254 -43.22 8.49 -48.58
C LYS A 254 -43.76 7.08 -48.85
N MET A 255 -43.81 6.22 -47.83
CA MET A 255 -44.41 4.88 -47.91
C MET A 255 -45.87 4.85 -47.41
N SER A 256 -46.41 6.00 -46.97
CA SER A 256 -47.74 6.11 -46.36
C SER A 256 -48.77 6.85 -47.23
N LYS A 257 -48.48 7.03 -48.53
CA LYS A 257 -49.45 7.55 -49.53
C LYS A 257 -49.46 6.69 -50.77
#